data_AF-A0AAW4PVG8-F1
#
_entry.id   AF-A0AAW4PVG8-F1
#
_cell.length_a   1.000
_cell.length_b   1.000
_cell.length_c   1.000
_cell.angle_alpha   90.00
_cell.angle_beta   90.00
_cell.angle_gamma   90.00
#
_symmetry.space_group_name_H-M   'P 1'
#
loop_
_entity.id
_entity.type
_entity.pdbx_description
1 polymer ?
#
loop_
_entity_poly.entity_id
_entity_poly.type
_entity_poly.pdbx_seq_one_letter_code
_entity_poly.pdbx_strand_id
1 'polypeptide(L)'
;MSRHRSRASQQRQSEFAESFACEFDAAAIHNTVWETVDEDSDLARLCDAAAAADEALDIRGDGALVAKLDEAWGRLDWVARQRALEVVAEACAVVITEGGQWVTDGHWDAEEITDAQTEARDWIATHTDVAERVGVLTDIATHTADD
;
A
#
# COMPACT_ATOMS: atom_id res chain seq x y z
N MET A 1 0.56 -21.08 -15.03
CA MET A 1 -0.65 -20.52 -15.68
C MET A 1 -1.04 -19.29 -14.89
N SER A 2 -0.78 -18.09 -15.43
CA SER A 2 -1.26 -16.86 -14.80
C SER A 2 -2.79 -16.87 -14.87
N ARG A 3 -3.44 -17.05 -13.72
CA ARG A 3 -4.88 -16.81 -13.61
C ARG A 3 -5.07 -15.33 -13.86
N HIS A 4 -5.91 -14.98 -14.83
CA HIS A 4 -6.28 -13.60 -15.06
C HIS A 4 -7.03 -13.10 -13.83
N ARG A 5 -6.56 -12.02 -13.20
CA ARG A 5 -7.21 -11.43 -12.02
C ARG A 5 -8.60 -10.90 -12.39
N SER A 6 -9.58 -11.05 -11.50
CA SER A 6 -10.92 -10.49 -11.76
C SER A 6 -10.86 -8.96 -11.83
N ARG A 7 -11.81 -8.34 -12.55
CA ARG A 7 -11.89 -6.88 -12.59
C ARG A 7 -12.12 -6.27 -11.22
N ALA A 8 -12.94 -6.91 -10.38
CA ALA A 8 -13.20 -6.47 -9.02
C ALA A 8 -11.93 -6.49 -8.16
N SER A 9 -11.08 -7.51 -8.29
CA SER A 9 -9.79 -7.58 -7.59
C SER A 9 -8.84 -6.45 -8.03
N GLN A 10 -8.68 -6.25 -9.34
CA GLN A 10 -7.82 -5.20 -9.88
C GLN A 10 -8.31 -3.81 -9.45
N GLN A 11 -9.61 -3.56 -9.58
CA GLN A 11 -10.25 -2.31 -9.17
C GLN A 11 -10.01 -2.04 -7.69
N ARG A 12 -10.14 -3.05 -6.82
CA ARG A 12 -9.96 -2.88 -5.39
C ARG A 12 -8.52 -2.53 -5.01
N GLN A 13 -7.53 -3.14 -5.66
CA GLN A 13 -6.13 -2.77 -5.43
C GLN A 13 -5.83 -1.35 -5.92
N SER A 14 -6.32 -0.99 -7.09
CA SER A 14 -6.19 0.37 -7.63
C SER A 14 -6.88 1.42 -6.74
N GLU A 15 -8.02 1.09 -6.13
CA GLU A 15 -8.69 1.96 -5.13
C GLU A 15 -7.84 2.16 -3.87
N PHE A 16 -7.10 1.14 -3.42
CA PHE A 16 -6.14 1.34 -2.33
C PHE A 16 -4.98 2.23 -2.76
N ALA A 17 -4.40 1.99 -3.94
CA ALA A 17 -3.32 2.80 -4.48
C ALA A 17 -3.72 4.27 -4.59
N GLU A 18 -4.89 4.56 -5.17
CA GLU A 18 -5.44 5.91 -5.26
C GLU A 18 -5.69 6.53 -3.90
N SER A 19 -6.42 5.83 -3.03
CA SER A 19 -6.81 6.37 -1.73
C SER A 19 -5.60 6.72 -0.86
N PHE A 20 -4.55 5.89 -0.86
CA PHE A 20 -3.38 6.13 -0.02
C PHE A 20 -2.39 7.11 -0.66
N ALA A 21 -2.24 7.09 -1.99
CA ALA A 21 -1.40 8.08 -2.67
C ALA A 21 -1.92 9.51 -2.46
N CYS A 22 -3.24 9.70 -2.49
CA CYS A 22 -3.87 11.00 -2.24
C CYS A 22 -3.75 11.51 -0.79
N GLU A 23 -3.15 10.75 0.14
CA GLU A 23 -2.77 11.28 1.46
C GLU A 23 -1.54 12.20 1.39
N PHE A 24 -0.81 12.17 0.28
CA PHE A 24 0.42 12.90 0.06
C PHE A 24 0.24 14.01 -1.00
N ASP A 25 0.72 15.21 -0.68
CA ASP A 25 0.67 16.36 -1.58
C ASP A 25 1.89 16.37 -2.52
N ALA A 26 3.05 15.94 -2.03
CA ALA A 26 4.28 15.88 -2.80
C ALA A 26 4.26 14.75 -3.86
N ALA A 27 4.47 15.12 -5.13
CA ALA A 27 4.29 14.21 -6.26
C ALA A 27 5.21 12.98 -6.22
N ALA A 28 6.45 13.11 -5.72
CA ALA A 28 7.38 11.99 -5.67
C ALA A 28 6.92 10.86 -4.74
N ILE A 29 6.45 11.19 -3.53
CA ILE A 29 5.90 10.19 -2.61
C ILE A 29 4.52 9.70 -3.04
N HIS A 30 3.65 10.60 -3.54
CA HIS A 30 2.36 10.21 -4.11
C HIS A 30 2.53 9.13 -5.18
N ASN A 31 3.41 9.35 -6.16
CA ASN A 31 3.64 8.41 -7.25
C ASN A 31 4.28 7.11 -6.77
N THR A 32 5.25 7.20 -5.86
CA THR A 32 5.88 6.00 -5.28
C THR A 32 4.85 5.14 -4.54
N VAL A 33 3.97 5.75 -3.74
CA VAL A 33 2.89 5.06 -3.03
C VAL A 33 1.91 4.43 -4.01
N TRP A 34 1.48 5.18 -5.05
CA TRP A 34 0.59 4.64 -6.06
C TRP A 34 1.17 3.39 -6.72
N GLU A 35 2.40 3.49 -7.25
CA GLU A 35 3.04 2.42 -8.01
C GLU A 35 3.30 1.20 -7.14
N THR A 36 3.87 1.38 -5.95
CA THR A 36 4.18 0.26 -5.04
C THR A 36 2.92 -0.48 -4.58
N VAL A 37 1.84 0.23 -4.26
CA VAL A 37 0.57 -0.38 -3.85
C VAL A 37 -0.11 -1.08 -5.03
N ASP A 38 -0.12 -0.47 -6.22
CA ASP A 38 -0.76 -1.07 -7.41
C ASP A 38 -0.01 -2.32 -7.91
N GLU A 39 1.30 -2.38 -7.70
CA GLU A 39 2.16 -3.49 -8.13
C GLU A 39 2.39 -4.57 -7.07
N ASP A 40 2.00 -4.36 -5.79
CA ASP A 40 2.23 -5.33 -4.71
C ASP A 40 1.53 -6.67 -4.96
N SER A 41 2.32 -7.73 -5.04
CA SER A 41 1.84 -9.05 -5.44
C SER A 41 1.09 -9.81 -4.33
N ASP A 42 1.35 -9.49 -3.06
CA ASP A 42 0.67 -10.12 -1.94
C ASP A 42 -0.69 -9.46 -1.68
N LEU A 43 -0.76 -8.13 -1.77
CA LEU A 43 -2.00 -7.37 -1.82
C LEU A 43 -2.88 -7.85 -2.97
N ALA A 44 -2.32 -8.05 -4.16
CA ALA A 44 -3.06 -8.58 -5.30
C ALA A 44 -3.75 -9.92 -4.98
N ARG A 45 -3.08 -10.83 -4.26
CA ARG A 45 -3.64 -12.13 -3.84
C ARG A 45 -4.72 -11.98 -2.77
N LEU A 46 -4.57 -11.01 -1.86
CA LEU A 46 -5.58 -10.71 -0.84
C LEU A 46 -6.85 -10.11 -1.49
N CYS A 47 -6.68 -9.19 -2.44
CA CYS A 47 -7.78 -8.65 -3.25
C CYS A 47 -8.46 -9.74 -4.09
N ASP A 48 -7.72 -10.69 -4.65
CA ASP A 48 -8.28 -11.85 -5.35
C ASP A 48 -9.16 -12.70 -4.42
N ALA A 49 -8.70 -12.94 -3.19
CA ALA A 49 -9.46 -13.71 -2.20
C ALA A 49 -10.74 -12.99 -1.76
N ALA A 50 -10.66 -11.67 -1.51
CA ALA A 50 -11.83 -10.85 -1.17
C ALA A 50 -12.85 -10.85 -2.32
N ALA A 51 -12.40 -10.63 -3.57
CA ALA A 51 -13.28 -10.65 -4.74
C ALA A 51 -13.96 -12.01 -4.93
N ALA A 52 -13.27 -13.13 -4.69
CA ALA A 52 -13.88 -14.45 -4.77
C ALA A 52 -14.93 -14.69 -3.67
N ALA A 53 -14.74 -14.12 -2.47
CA ALA A 53 -15.73 -14.18 -1.40
C ALA A 53 -16.98 -13.34 -1.74
N ASP A 54 -16.79 -12.18 -2.37
CA ASP A 54 -17.87 -11.32 -2.86
C ASP A 54 -18.68 -12.01 -3.97
N GLU A 55 -18.01 -12.59 -4.98
CA GLU A 55 -18.67 -13.37 -6.02
C GLU A 55 -19.46 -14.57 -5.46
N ALA A 56 -19.00 -15.16 -4.34
CA ALA A 56 -19.72 -16.24 -3.68
C ALA A 56 -21.00 -15.77 -2.96
N LEU A 57 -21.05 -14.51 -2.49
CA LEU A 57 -22.26 -13.91 -1.92
C LEU A 57 -23.35 -13.78 -2.97
N ASP A 58 -23.02 -13.33 -4.16
CA ASP A 58 -23.97 -13.16 -5.27
C ASP A 58 -24.64 -14.48 -5.71
N ILE A 59 -23.95 -15.61 -5.52
CA ILE A 59 -24.46 -16.93 -5.92
C ILE A 59 -25.42 -17.52 -4.87
N ARG A 60 -25.26 -17.22 -3.57
CA ARG A 60 -26.02 -17.88 -2.49
C ARG A 60 -27.13 -16.99 -1.92
N GLY A 61 -28.39 -17.44 -2.05
CA GLY A 61 -29.57 -16.77 -1.48
C GLY A 61 -30.04 -17.23 -0.10
N ASP A 62 -29.25 -17.99 0.67
CA ASP A 62 -29.63 -18.48 2.01
C ASP A 62 -29.00 -17.63 3.12
N GLY A 63 -29.84 -16.96 3.91
CA GLY A 63 -29.45 -15.89 4.85
C GLY A 63 -28.40 -16.28 5.90
N ALA A 64 -28.36 -17.52 6.38
CA ALA A 64 -27.37 -17.94 7.38
C ALA A 64 -25.97 -18.18 6.79
N LEU A 65 -25.89 -18.55 5.51
CA LEU A 65 -24.62 -18.74 4.81
C LEU A 65 -24.12 -17.43 4.19
N VAL A 66 -25.04 -16.55 3.77
CA VAL A 66 -24.72 -15.18 3.35
C VAL A 66 -23.98 -14.44 4.46
N ALA A 67 -24.47 -14.46 5.71
CA ALA A 67 -23.81 -13.78 6.81
C ALA A 67 -22.36 -14.28 7.07
N LYS A 68 -22.10 -15.57 6.85
CA LYS A 68 -20.74 -16.13 7.00
C LYS A 68 -19.81 -15.76 5.86
N LEU A 69 -20.34 -15.66 4.65
CA LEU A 69 -19.57 -15.22 3.49
C LEU A 69 -19.26 -13.73 3.58
N ASP A 70 -20.19 -12.92 4.07
CA ASP A 70 -20.03 -11.48 4.31
C ASP A 70 -18.96 -11.23 5.38
N GLU A 71 -19.00 -11.98 6.49
CA GLU A 71 -17.95 -11.94 7.51
C GLU A 71 -16.58 -12.34 6.94
N ALA A 72 -16.53 -13.37 6.09
CA ALA A 72 -15.29 -13.81 5.47
C ALA A 72 -14.73 -12.75 4.50
N TRP A 73 -15.60 -12.15 3.67
CA TRP A 73 -15.25 -11.03 2.80
C TRP A 73 -14.68 -9.86 3.61
N GLY A 74 -15.38 -9.41 4.66
CA GLY A 74 -14.94 -8.28 5.47
C GLY A 74 -13.59 -8.52 6.16
N ARG A 75 -13.30 -9.75 6.59
CA ARG A 75 -11.99 -10.11 7.15
C ARG A 75 -10.88 -10.10 6.09
N LEU A 76 -11.14 -10.65 4.90
CA LEU A 76 -10.17 -10.66 3.80
C LEU A 76 -9.87 -9.24 3.34
N ASP A 77 -10.89 -8.40 3.25
CA ASP A 77 -10.75 -7.00 2.91
C ASP A 77 -9.92 -6.23 3.95
N TRP A 78 -10.21 -6.45 5.24
CA TRP A 78 -9.44 -5.82 6.31
C TRP A 78 -7.95 -6.21 6.24
N VAL A 79 -7.64 -7.49 5.99
CA VAL A 79 -6.25 -7.95 5.81
C VAL A 79 -5.61 -7.32 4.57
N ALA A 80 -6.34 -7.19 3.45
CA ALA A 80 -5.86 -6.50 2.26
C ALA A 80 -5.52 -5.04 2.56
N ARG A 81 -6.40 -4.32 3.27
CA ARG A 81 -6.13 -2.94 3.69
C ARG A 81 -4.91 -2.82 4.61
N GLN A 82 -4.71 -3.78 5.53
CA GLN A 82 -3.51 -3.80 6.38
C GLN A 82 -2.23 -3.98 5.56
N ARG A 83 -2.22 -4.90 4.59
CA ARG A 83 -1.07 -5.05 3.68
C ARG A 83 -0.84 -3.79 2.85
N ALA A 84 -1.90 -3.13 2.38
CA ALA A 84 -1.74 -1.87 1.65
C ALA A 84 -1.07 -0.78 2.51
N LEU A 85 -1.47 -0.62 3.78
CA LEU A 85 -0.80 0.30 4.72
C LEU A 85 0.67 -0.07 4.97
N GLU A 86 0.97 -1.36 5.06
CA GLU A 86 2.34 -1.88 5.19
C GLU A 86 3.19 -1.51 3.96
N VAL A 87 2.63 -1.63 2.75
CA VAL A 87 3.30 -1.22 1.50
C VAL A 87 3.49 0.30 1.43
N VAL A 88 2.55 1.11 1.94
CA VAL A 88 2.73 2.56 2.07
C VAL A 88 3.91 2.89 2.97
N ALA A 89 4.05 2.18 4.10
CA ALA A 89 5.20 2.37 4.98
C ALA A 89 6.53 2.02 4.29
N GLU A 90 6.57 0.93 3.52
CA GLU A 90 7.71 0.53 2.70
C GLU A 90 8.05 1.62 1.65
N ALA A 91 7.04 2.18 0.97
CA ALA A 91 7.20 3.28 0.01
C ALA A 91 7.75 4.56 0.65
N CYS A 92 7.24 4.94 1.83
CA CYS A 92 7.76 6.06 2.61
C CYS A 92 9.25 5.86 2.94
N ALA A 93 9.64 4.63 3.31
CA ALA A 93 11.05 4.31 3.58
C ALA A 93 11.91 4.54 2.33
N VAL A 94 11.48 4.04 1.17
CA VAL A 94 12.18 4.22 -0.12
C VAL A 94 12.39 5.70 -0.43
N VAL A 95 11.36 6.55 -0.30
CA VAL A 95 11.52 8.00 -0.54
C VAL A 95 12.52 8.63 0.43
N ILE A 96 12.47 8.24 1.71
CA ILE A 96 13.37 8.75 2.75
C ILE A 96 14.83 8.38 2.47
N THR A 97 15.10 7.15 2.04
CA THR A 97 16.47 6.64 1.89
C THR A 97 17.03 6.84 0.48
N GLU A 98 16.21 6.73 -0.56
CA GLU A 98 16.65 6.77 -1.95
C GLU A 98 16.39 8.12 -2.63
N GLY A 99 15.55 8.99 -2.05
CA GLY A 99 15.17 10.25 -2.66
C GLY A 99 16.35 11.13 -3.07
N GLY A 100 17.42 11.18 -2.26
CA GLY A 100 18.64 11.93 -2.59
C GLY A 100 19.36 11.43 -3.84
N GLN A 101 19.29 10.12 -4.11
CA GLN A 101 19.82 9.53 -5.34
C GLN A 101 19.00 9.96 -6.56
N TRP A 102 17.68 10.06 -6.44
CA TRP A 102 16.82 10.52 -7.54
C TRP A 102 17.09 11.97 -7.95
N VAL A 103 17.45 12.83 -7.00
CA VAL A 103 17.96 14.19 -7.28
C VAL A 103 19.28 14.11 -8.04
N THR A 104 20.20 13.27 -7.57
CA THR A 104 21.53 13.09 -8.19
C THR A 104 21.42 12.60 -9.64
N ASP A 105 20.46 11.71 -9.91
CA ASP A 105 20.17 11.18 -11.25
C ASP A 105 19.35 12.14 -12.13
N GLY A 106 18.91 13.27 -11.58
CA GLY A 106 18.17 14.31 -12.30
C GLY A 106 16.71 13.92 -12.61
N HIS A 107 16.12 13.01 -11.83
CA HIS A 107 14.71 12.62 -11.97
C HIS A 107 13.75 13.59 -11.28
N TRP A 108 14.21 14.26 -10.22
CA TRP A 108 13.42 15.17 -9.40
C TRP A 108 14.26 16.36 -8.92
N ASP A 109 13.60 17.47 -8.64
CA ASP A 109 14.25 18.62 -8.02
C ASP A 109 14.50 18.37 -6.52
N ALA A 110 15.58 18.95 -5.99
CA ALA A 110 15.96 18.76 -4.58
C ALA A 110 14.91 19.25 -3.58
N GLU A 111 14.19 20.31 -3.93
CA GLU A 111 13.10 20.86 -3.12
C GLU A 111 11.91 19.88 -3.07
N GLU A 112 11.49 19.34 -4.23
CA GLU A 112 10.40 18.38 -4.32
C GLU A 112 10.68 17.09 -3.53
N ILE A 113 11.92 16.61 -3.55
CA ILE A 113 12.32 15.45 -2.74
C ILE A 113 12.36 15.80 -1.25
N THR A 114 12.78 17.01 -0.88
CA THR A 114 12.77 17.42 0.54
C THR A 114 11.34 17.44 1.09
N ASP A 115 10.38 17.95 0.32
CA ASP A 115 8.97 17.96 0.70
C ASP A 115 8.42 16.52 0.81
N ALA A 116 8.69 15.68 -0.19
CA ALA A 116 8.28 14.27 -0.18
C ALA A 116 8.85 13.48 1.00
N GLN A 117 10.13 13.68 1.34
CA GLN A 117 10.75 13.06 2.50
C GLN A 117 10.18 13.59 3.83
N THR A 118 9.73 14.84 3.87
CA THR A 118 9.07 15.41 5.05
C THR A 118 7.72 14.75 5.27
N GLU A 119 6.87 14.69 4.24
CA GLU A 119 5.58 14.02 4.31
C GLU A 119 5.71 12.52 4.64
N ALA A 120 6.67 11.82 4.04
CA ALA A 120 6.94 10.42 4.34
C ALA A 120 7.31 10.19 5.82
N ARG A 121 8.12 11.09 6.42
CA ARG A 121 8.46 11.02 7.85
C ARG A 121 7.26 11.32 8.74
N ASP A 122 6.45 12.30 8.38
CA ASP A 122 5.22 12.65 9.13
C ASP A 122 4.20 11.50 9.08
N TRP A 123 4.05 10.85 7.93
CA TRP A 123 3.20 9.67 7.78
C TRP A 123 3.68 8.52 8.68
N ILE A 124 4.98 8.21 8.69
CA ILE A 124 5.56 7.17 9.56
C ILE A 124 5.38 7.52 11.05
N ALA A 125 5.52 8.79 11.42
CA ALA A 125 5.34 9.25 12.79
C ALA A 125 3.89 9.06 13.28
N THR A 126 2.91 9.09 12.38
CA THR A 126 1.50 8.83 12.70
C THR A 126 1.09 7.36 12.58
N HIS A 127 1.90 6.53 11.91
CA HIS A 127 1.64 5.11 11.64
C HIS A 127 2.76 4.19 12.17
N THR A 128 3.27 4.49 13.36
CA THR A 128 4.46 3.82 13.93
C THR A 128 4.27 2.31 14.08
N ASP A 129 3.06 1.83 14.43
CA ASP A 129 2.79 0.40 14.58
C ASP A 129 2.83 -0.37 13.27
N VAL A 130 2.45 0.28 12.16
CA VAL A 130 2.57 -0.28 10.81
C VAL A 130 4.05 -0.30 10.41
N ALA A 131 4.75 0.83 10.56
CA ALA A 131 6.16 0.94 10.21
C ALA A 131 7.06 -0.02 11.02
N GLU A 132 6.77 -0.25 12.30
CA GLU A 132 7.48 -1.22 13.13
C GLU A 132 7.29 -2.65 12.62
N ARG A 133 6.05 -3.01 12.24
CA ARG A 133 5.70 -4.36 11.81
C ARG A 133 6.44 -4.81 10.55
N VAL A 134 6.70 -3.89 9.62
CA VAL A 134 7.46 -4.15 8.39
C VAL A 134 8.95 -3.81 8.51
N GLY A 135 9.43 -3.40 9.68
CA GLY A 135 10.85 -3.15 9.92
C GLY A 135 11.38 -1.79 9.43
N VAL A 136 10.54 -0.97 8.82
CA VAL A 136 10.89 0.34 8.23
C VAL A 136 11.59 1.27 9.24
N LEU A 137 11.18 1.26 10.51
CA LEU A 137 11.84 2.08 11.55
C LEU A 137 13.31 1.71 11.75
N THR A 138 13.65 0.43 11.59
CA THR A 138 15.04 -0.04 11.68
C THR A 138 15.81 0.36 10.43
N ASP A 139 15.21 0.18 9.25
CA ASP A 139 15.86 0.49 7.97
C ASP A 139 16.22 1.98 7.85
N ILE A 140 15.29 2.87 8.21
CA ILE A 140 15.53 4.32 8.23
C ILE A 140 16.65 4.68 9.20
N ALA A 141 16.63 4.11 10.41
CA ALA A 141 17.65 4.38 11.43
C ALA A 141 19.06 3.92 11.01
N THR A 142 19.16 2.83 10.23
CA THR A 142 20.45 2.36 9.70
C THR A 142 20.99 3.27 8.60
N HIS A 143 20.15 3.71 7.66
CA HIS A 143 20.58 4.61 6.58
C HIS A 143 21.01 5.99 7.09
N THR A 144 20.35 6.54 8.11
CA THR A 144 20.78 7.82 8.70
C THR A 144 22.11 7.76 9.44
N ALA A 145 22.62 6.56 9.76
CA ALA A 145 23.92 6.39 10.40
C ALA A 145 25.08 6.29 9.39
N ASP A 146 24.78 6.02 8.12
CA ASP A 146 25.77 5.80 7.06
C ASP A 146 25.96 7.03 6.13
N ASP A 147 25.07 8.02 6.20
CA ASP A 147 25.17 9.35 5.56
C ASP A 147 25.90 10.40 6.44
#